data_AF-A0A959KCY9-F1
#
_entry.id   AF-A0A959KCY9-F1
#
_cell.length_a   1.000
_cell.length_b   1.000
_cell.length_c   1.000
_cell.angle_alpha   90.00
_cell.angle_beta   90.00
_cell.angle_gamma   90.00
#
_symmetry.space_group_name_H-M   'P 1'
#
loop_
_entity.id
_entity.type
_entity.pdbx_description
1 polymer ?
#
loop_
_entity_poly.entity_id
_entity_poly.type
_entity_poly.pdbx_seq_one_letter_code
_entity_poly.pdbx_strand_id
1 'polypeptide(L)'
;MKNHKVLLSFLLFFLQMSGSRAGTCVITGDIRLDSTWSPIIYVCELGSLTQWYLASDHLIVGEIPLDQHGHFAASINLHSPGTEFVRLQLVRPDDPASTLYVGNKLENYLVLPVRNADTITIRSEGLPWQNLHVDARCYLDFDAIKSYFDLLTIRDTSGEKMLNHLISWWENGQDPALGWYAAYRFLNRFPGYQKEVTRFSDRLPRHLYAFLPARIAWWRYVLLALIVLFLLGSVFWRRFYKREDPNEANSRKLDALTNQELKILKGIMAGKSNKELASEFFIEVSTIKSHINRIYQKLEIKSRKEVRQFARILPESMHPS
;
A
#
# COMPACT_ATOMS: atom_id res chain seq x y z
N MET A 1 -37.93 -11.43 27.77
CA MET A 1 -38.42 -12.37 26.72
C MET A 1 -38.50 -11.80 25.28
N LYS A 2 -38.10 -10.54 24.98
CA LYS A 2 -38.19 -9.99 23.60
C LYS A 2 -36.92 -10.12 22.74
N ASN A 3 -35.74 -10.40 23.31
CA ASN A 3 -34.48 -10.40 22.56
C ASN A 3 -34.04 -11.79 22.02
N HIS A 4 -34.65 -12.89 22.49
CA HIS A 4 -34.32 -14.23 21.99
C HIS A 4 -34.95 -14.57 20.64
N LYS A 5 -36.08 -13.95 20.27
CA LYS A 5 -36.74 -14.20 18.97
C LYS A 5 -35.94 -13.62 17.80
N VAL A 6 -35.30 -12.47 17.98
CA VAL A 6 -34.46 -11.85 16.93
C VAL A 6 -33.16 -12.64 16.73
N LEU A 7 -32.54 -13.12 17.82
CA LEU A 7 -31.33 -13.93 17.74
C LEU A 7 -31.60 -15.31 17.10
N LEU A 8 -32.76 -15.92 17.39
CA LEU A 8 -33.15 -17.22 16.82
C LEU A 8 -33.49 -17.10 15.32
N SER A 9 -34.13 -16.02 14.88
CA SER A 9 -34.35 -15.72 13.46
C SER A 9 -33.06 -15.42 12.71
N PHE A 10 -32.08 -14.76 13.36
CA PHE A 10 -30.75 -14.55 12.77
C PHE A 10 -29.94 -15.85 12.67
N LEU A 11 -30.06 -16.75 13.65
CA LEU A 11 -29.41 -18.06 13.64
C LEU A 11 -30.03 -19.01 12.61
N LEU A 12 -31.35 -18.97 12.42
CA LEU A 12 -32.06 -19.74 11.39
C LEU A 12 -31.78 -19.23 9.97
N PHE A 13 -31.52 -17.93 9.80
CA PHE A 13 -31.07 -17.36 8.53
C PHE A 13 -29.64 -17.83 8.20
N PHE A 14 -28.76 -17.94 9.20
CA PHE A 14 -27.42 -18.51 9.03
C PHE A 14 -27.43 -20.03 8.82
N LEU A 15 -28.41 -20.76 9.38
CA LEU A 15 -28.54 -22.21 9.20
C LEU A 15 -29.09 -22.64 7.83
N GLN A 16 -29.62 -21.72 7.02
CA GLN A 16 -29.94 -21.99 5.61
C GLN A 16 -28.71 -21.94 4.69
N MET A 17 -27.53 -21.57 5.21
CA MET A 17 -26.25 -21.51 4.48
C MET A 17 -25.37 -22.75 4.74
N SER A 18 -25.95 -23.88 5.13
CA SER A 18 -25.26 -25.18 5.06
C SER A 18 -26.21 -26.24 4.50
N GLY A 19 -26.48 -26.12 3.21
CA GLY A 19 -27.18 -27.15 2.46
C GLY A 19 -26.62 -27.13 1.05
N SER A 20 -25.98 -28.22 0.64
CA SER A 20 -25.65 -28.52 -0.74
C SER A 20 -26.85 -28.19 -1.64
N ARG A 21 -26.78 -27.06 -2.36
CA ARG A 21 -27.81 -26.69 -3.33
C ARG A 21 -27.21 -26.88 -4.71
N ALA A 22 -27.84 -27.72 -5.52
CA ALA A 22 -27.75 -27.60 -6.97
C ALA A 22 -28.18 -26.16 -7.32
N GLY A 23 -27.20 -25.27 -7.50
CA GLY A 23 -27.42 -23.83 -7.63
C GLY A 23 -27.00 -23.36 -9.01
N THR A 24 -27.85 -22.55 -9.64
CA THR A 24 -27.48 -21.78 -10.83
C THR A 24 -26.30 -20.86 -10.52
N CYS A 25 -25.30 -20.79 -11.39
CA CYS A 25 -24.27 -19.74 -11.35
C CYS A 25 -24.92 -18.42 -11.78
N VAL A 26 -24.74 -17.34 -11.01
CA VAL A 26 -25.30 -16.03 -11.35
C VAL A 26 -24.16 -15.13 -11.81
N ILE A 27 -24.22 -14.72 -13.08
CA ILE A 27 -23.28 -13.76 -13.66
C ILE A 27 -24.01 -12.45 -13.90
N THR A 28 -23.45 -11.37 -13.36
CA THR A 28 -23.97 -10.02 -13.52
C THR A 28 -22.86 -9.07 -13.92
N GLY A 29 -23.19 -7.97 -14.58
CA GLY A 29 -22.19 -6.98 -14.88
C GLY A 29 -22.61 -5.84 -15.77
N ASP A 30 -21.65 -4.98 -16.04
CA ASP A 30 -21.71 -3.87 -16.98
C ASP A 30 -20.57 -3.97 -18.00
N ILE A 31 -20.92 -3.86 -19.28
CA ILE A 31 -19.96 -3.86 -20.39
C ILE A 31 -20.25 -2.67 -21.30
N ARG A 32 -19.19 -1.99 -21.74
CA ARG A 32 -19.31 -0.99 -22.80
C ARG A 32 -19.29 -1.66 -24.17
N LEU A 33 -20.26 -1.29 -25.01
CA LEU A 33 -20.39 -1.75 -26.38
C LEU A 33 -20.55 -0.57 -27.33
N ASP A 34 -20.10 -0.74 -28.56
CA ASP A 34 -20.34 0.17 -29.68
C ASP A 34 -21.23 -0.53 -30.73
N SER A 35 -21.52 0.16 -31.83
CA SER A 35 -22.34 -0.39 -32.92
C SER A 35 -21.70 -1.57 -33.68
N THR A 36 -20.45 -1.93 -33.36
CA THR A 36 -19.74 -3.05 -33.99
C THR A 36 -20.20 -4.39 -33.43
N TRP A 37 -20.72 -4.42 -32.20
CA TRP A 37 -21.03 -5.65 -31.48
C TRP A 37 -22.53 -5.91 -31.39
N SER A 38 -22.92 -7.18 -31.47
CA SER A 38 -24.28 -7.62 -31.15
C SER A 38 -24.55 -7.44 -29.64
N PRO A 39 -25.75 -6.99 -29.23
CA PRO A 39 -26.11 -6.83 -27.82
C PRO A 39 -26.46 -8.17 -27.15
N ILE A 40 -25.79 -9.26 -27.54
CA ILE A 40 -26.01 -10.61 -27.03
C ILE A 40 -24.66 -11.21 -26.65
N ILE A 41 -24.52 -11.64 -25.40
CA ILE A 41 -23.38 -12.43 -24.92
C ILE A 41 -23.75 -13.90 -25.04
N TYR A 42 -22.98 -14.65 -25.82
CA TYR A 42 -23.09 -16.09 -25.90
C TYR A 42 -22.28 -16.72 -24.76
N VAL A 43 -22.91 -17.65 -24.05
CA VAL A 43 -22.31 -18.38 -22.94
C VAL A 43 -21.86 -19.73 -23.45
N CYS A 44 -20.55 -19.96 -23.47
CA CYS A 44 -19.97 -21.25 -23.81
C CYS A 44 -19.54 -22.00 -22.57
N GLU A 45 -19.89 -23.28 -22.49
CA GLU A 45 -19.44 -24.18 -21.43
C GLU A 45 -18.12 -24.85 -21.84
N LEU A 46 -17.10 -24.76 -20.99
CA LEU A 46 -15.78 -25.34 -21.25
C LEU A 46 -15.45 -26.37 -20.16
N GLY A 47 -15.18 -27.60 -20.58
CA GLY A 47 -14.80 -28.68 -19.66
C GLY A 47 -13.37 -28.52 -19.11
N SER A 48 -12.52 -27.74 -19.78
CA SER A 48 -11.16 -27.42 -19.33
C SER A 48 -10.72 -26.08 -19.93
N LEU A 49 -9.87 -25.34 -19.22
CA LEU A 49 -9.27 -24.12 -19.76
C LEU A 49 -8.48 -24.40 -21.04
N THR A 50 -7.94 -25.61 -21.24
CA THR A 50 -7.23 -25.99 -22.48
C THR A 50 -8.09 -25.85 -23.75
N GLN A 51 -9.41 -25.85 -23.61
CA GLN A 51 -10.38 -25.74 -24.69
C GLN A 51 -10.74 -24.29 -25.03
N TRP A 52 -10.08 -23.29 -24.43
CA TRP A 52 -10.44 -21.87 -24.56
C TRP A 52 -10.47 -21.36 -26.01
N TYR A 53 -9.70 -21.98 -26.91
CA TYR A 53 -9.62 -21.62 -28.33
C TYR A 53 -10.63 -22.36 -29.22
N LEU A 54 -11.38 -23.34 -28.69
CA LEU A 54 -12.36 -24.09 -29.47
C LEU A 54 -13.55 -23.20 -29.84
N ALA A 55 -13.80 -23.05 -31.14
CA ALA A 55 -14.93 -22.33 -31.71
C ALA A 55 -15.93 -23.36 -32.27
N SER A 56 -17.04 -23.56 -31.57
CA SER A 56 -18.09 -24.50 -32.00
C SER A 56 -19.44 -24.08 -31.42
N ASP A 57 -20.49 -24.16 -32.22
CA ASP A 57 -21.87 -23.84 -31.78
C ASP A 57 -22.34 -24.80 -30.67
N HIS A 58 -21.80 -26.02 -30.61
CA HIS A 58 -22.15 -27.01 -29.58
C HIS A 58 -21.67 -26.64 -28.17
N LEU A 59 -20.72 -25.71 -28.06
CA LEU A 59 -20.26 -25.22 -26.76
C LEU A 59 -21.22 -24.18 -26.19
N ILE A 60 -22.07 -23.58 -27.01
CA ILE A 60 -22.99 -22.52 -26.60
C ILE A 60 -24.16 -23.13 -25.84
N VAL A 61 -24.26 -22.78 -24.56
CA VAL A 61 -25.31 -23.26 -23.65
C VAL A 61 -26.36 -22.21 -23.32
N GLY A 62 -26.15 -20.96 -23.74
CA GLY A 62 -27.12 -19.91 -23.53
C GLY A 62 -26.72 -18.57 -24.13
N GLU A 63 -27.68 -17.65 -24.11
CA GLU A 63 -27.56 -16.28 -24.61
C GLU A 63 -28.01 -15.32 -23.51
N ILE A 64 -27.25 -14.24 -23.32
CA ILE A 64 -27.55 -13.19 -22.35
C ILE A 64 -27.76 -11.89 -23.11
N PRO A 65 -29.00 -11.37 -23.20
CA PRO A 65 -29.26 -10.09 -23.80
C PRO A 65 -28.68 -8.97 -22.93
N LEU A 66 -28.10 -7.97 -23.58
CA LEU A 66 -27.65 -6.74 -22.96
C LEU A 66 -28.74 -5.67 -23.06
N ASP A 67 -28.88 -4.88 -22.00
CA ASP A 67 -29.75 -3.72 -22.05
C ASP A 67 -29.12 -2.54 -22.84
N GLN A 68 -29.90 -1.48 -23.04
CA GLN A 68 -29.45 -0.26 -23.74
C GLN A 68 -28.27 0.48 -23.07
N HIS A 69 -27.93 0.13 -21.82
CA HIS A 69 -26.81 0.69 -21.06
C HIS A 69 -25.65 -0.31 -20.92
N GLY A 70 -25.74 -1.51 -21.50
CA GLY A 70 -24.73 -2.56 -21.43
C GLY A 70 -24.75 -3.37 -20.13
N HIS A 71 -25.82 -3.31 -19.36
CA HIS A 71 -26.02 -4.19 -18.20
C HIS A 71 -26.52 -5.56 -18.64
N PHE A 72 -26.02 -6.59 -17.97
CA PHE A 72 -26.44 -7.97 -18.17
C PHE A 72 -26.52 -8.70 -16.84
N ALA A 73 -27.47 -9.63 -16.77
CA ALA A 73 -27.64 -10.52 -15.63
C ALA A 73 -28.20 -11.85 -16.13
N ALA A 74 -27.55 -12.96 -15.78
CA ALA A 74 -27.98 -14.28 -16.16
C ALA A 74 -27.75 -15.29 -15.03
N SER A 75 -28.70 -16.22 -14.92
CA SER A 75 -28.55 -17.43 -14.11
C SER A 75 -28.25 -18.58 -15.05
N ILE A 76 -27.02 -19.06 -15.04
CA ILE A 76 -26.53 -20.14 -15.89
C ILE A 76 -26.63 -21.45 -15.11
N ASN A 77 -27.36 -22.41 -15.67
CA ASN A 77 -27.28 -23.80 -15.25
C ASN A 77 -26.08 -24.43 -15.95
N LEU A 78 -25.08 -24.87 -15.20
CA LEU A 78 -23.97 -25.64 -15.77
C LEU A 78 -24.47 -27.07 -15.99
N HIS A 79 -24.52 -27.51 -17.25
CA HIS A 79 -25.19 -28.76 -17.63
C HIS A 79 -24.25 -29.96 -17.49
N SER A 80 -22.94 -29.77 -17.66
CA SER A 80 -21.96 -30.86 -17.63
C SER A 80 -21.37 -31.03 -16.23
N PRO A 81 -21.44 -32.24 -15.64
CA PRO A 81 -20.74 -32.53 -14.40
C PRO A 81 -19.22 -32.43 -14.64
N GLY A 82 -18.56 -31.49 -13.96
CA GLY A 82 -17.13 -31.22 -14.13
C GLY A 82 -16.81 -29.99 -14.98
N THR A 83 -17.81 -29.21 -15.41
CA THR A 83 -17.53 -27.90 -15.98
C THR A 83 -16.93 -26.97 -14.94
N GLU A 84 -15.71 -26.54 -15.24
CA GLU A 84 -14.93 -25.64 -14.39
C GLU A 84 -14.88 -24.23 -14.96
N PHE A 85 -15.20 -24.05 -16.25
CA PHE A 85 -15.08 -22.77 -16.94
C PHE A 85 -16.27 -22.44 -17.82
N VAL A 86 -16.60 -21.17 -17.85
CA VAL A 86 -17.54 -20.57 -18.81
C VAL A 86 -16.81 -19.50 -19.60
N ARG A 87 -17.01 -19.50 -20.91
CA ARG A 87 -16.54 -18.43 -21.79
C ARG A 87 -17.72 -17.57 -22.22
N LEU A 88 -17.71 -16.32 -21.83
CA LEU A 88 -18.61 -15.30 -22.34
C LEU A 88 -18.03 -14.76 -23.64
N GLN A 89 -18.79 -14.75 -24.73
CA GLN A 89 -18.32 -14.23 -26.02
C GLN A 89 -19.34 -13.29 -26.66
N LEU A 90 -18.84 -12.22 -27.26
CA LEU A 90 -19.61 -11.27 -28.06
C LEU A 90 -19.26 -11.50 -29.52
N VAL A 91 -20.20 -11.30 -30.44
CA VAL A 91 -19.94 -11.45 -31.87
C VAL A 91 -20.45 -10.23 -32.62
N ARG A 92 -19.95 -10.03 -33.83
CA ARG A 92 -20.50 -9.02 -34.73
C ARG A 92 -21.85 -9.50 -35.27
N PRO A 93 -22.78 -8.59 -35.62
CA PRO A 93 -24.12 -8.97 -36.09
C PRO A 93 -24.13 -9.93 -37.30
N ASP A 94 -23.13 -9.86 -38.17
CA ASP A 94 -23.04 -10.66 -39.39
C ASP A 94 -22.25 -11.97 -39.22
N ASP A 95 -21.60 -12.15 -38.07
CA ASP A 95 -20.71 -13.29 -37.83
C ASP A 95 -21.43 -14.43 -37.09
N PRO A 96 -21.07 -15.70 -37.34
CA PRO A 96 -21.60 -16.83 -36.59
C PRO A 96 -21.38 -16.70 -35.07
N ALA A 97 -22.31 -17.22 -34.28
CA ALA A 97 -22.26 -17.15 -32.82
C ALA A 97 -21.01 -17.81 -32.21
N SER A 98 -20.43 -18.81 -32.87
CA SER A 98 -19.19 -19.49 -32.44
C SER A 98 -17.90 -18.77 -32.82
N THR A 99 -17.98 -17.64 -33.53
CA THR A 99 -16.79 -16.90 -34.00
C THR A 99 -15.92 -16.43 -32.84
N LEU A 100 -14.61 -16.72 -32.92
CA LEU A 100 -13.63 -16.33 -31.92
C LEU A 100 -12.57 -15.41 -32.53
N TYR A 101 -12.40 -14.21 -31.97
CA TYR A 101 -11.32 -13.30 -32.32
C TYR A 101 -10.19 -13.43 -31.30
N VAL A 102 -9.01 -13.88 -31.75
CA VAL A 102 -7.86 -14.16 -30.87
C VAL A 102 -6.68 -13.24 -31.22
N GLY A 103 -6.00 -12.69 -30.21
CA GLY A 103 -4.66 -12.14 -30.37
C GLY A 103 -4.56 -10.64 -30.71
N ASN A 104 -5.69 -9.91 -30.78
CA ASN A 104 -5.72 -8.48 -31.07
C ASN A 104 -6.53 -7.68 -30.02
N LYS A 105 -6.69 -6.37 -30.19
CA LYS A 105 -7.51 -5.52 -29.29
C LYS A 105 -9.02 -5.79 -29.37
N LEU A 106 -9.44 -6.63 -30.32
CA LEU A 106 -10.82 -6.99 -30.58
C LEU A 106 -11.12 -8.40 -30.07
N GLU A 107 -10.34 -8.92 -29.11
CA GLU A 107 -10.68 -10.17 -28.43
C GLU A 107 -12.11 -10.10 -27.92
N ASN A 108 -12.89 -11.08 -28.34
CA ASN A 108 -14.34 -11.05 -28.16
C ASN A 108 -14.83 -11.96 -27.04
N TYR A 109 -13.91 -12.57 -26.29
CA TYR A 109 -14.23 -13.57 -25.30
C TYR A 109 -13.59 -13.27 -23.94
N LEU A 110 -14.26 -13.72 -22.89
CA LEU A 110 -13.85 -13.67 -21.50
C LEU A 110 -14.08 -15.06 -20.88
N VAL A 111 -13.00 -15.71 -20.44
CA VAL A 111 -13.09 -17.01 -19.77
C VAL A 111 -13.10 -16.80 -18.26
N LEU A 112 -14.05 -17.44 -17.59
CA LEU A 112 -14.31 -17.33 -16.17
C LEU A 112 -14.34 -18.73 -15.54
N PRO A 113 -13.63 -18.96 -14.43
CA PRO A 113 -13.87 -20.15 -13.63
C PRO A 113 -15.24 -20.04 -12.95
N VAL A 114 -16.03 -21.10 -13.00
CA VAL A 114 -17.39 -21.13 -12.44
C VAL A 114 -17.68 -22.45 -11.72
N ARG A 115 -18.50 -22.37 -10.67
CA ARG A 115 -19.22 -23.50 -10.09
C ARG A 115 -20.70 -23.19 -9.92
N ASN A 116 -21.49 -24.25 -9.79
CA ASN A 116 -22.88 -24.13 -9.39
C ASN A 116 -22.99 -23.39 -8.04
N ALA A 117 -23.86 -22.39 -7.97
CA ALA A 117 -24.06 -21.44 -6.86
C ALA A 117 -23.07 -20.25 -6.73
N ASP A 118 -22.11 -20.08 -7.65
CA ASP A 118 -21.24 -18.90 -7.64
C ASP A 118 -21.99 -17.63 -8.05
N THR A 119 -21.56 -16.48 -7.51
CA THR A 119 -21.97 -15.16 -7.97
C THR A 119 -20.76 -14.39 -8.48
N ILE A 120 -20.79 -14.00 -9.75
CA ILE A 120 -19.72 -13.27 -10.43
C ILE A 120 -20.24 -11.93 -10.89
N THR A 121 -19.53 -10.86 -10.53
CA THR A 121 -19.81 -9.50 -10.99
C THR A 121 -18.68 -9.03 -11.89
N ILE A 122 -19.01 -8.53 -13.08
CA ILE A 122 -18.05 -8.09 -14.10
C ILE A 122 -18.30 -6.62 -14.40
N ARG A 123 -17.23 -5.82 -14.45
CA ARG A 123 -17.29 -4.44 -14.93
C ARG A 123 -16.24 -4.22 -15.99
N SER A 124 -16.60 -3.60 -17.10
CA SER A 124 -15.66 -3.28 -18.17
C SER A 124 -15.72 -1.79 -18.51
N GLU A 125 -14.57 -1.11 -18.41
CA GLU A 125 -14.48 0.32 -18.71
C GLU A 125 -14.16 0.62 -20.20
N GLY A 126 -13.82 -0.40 -21.00
CA GLY A 126 -13.49 -0.28 -22.42
C GLY A 126 -14.09 -1.38 -23.30
N LEU A 127 -13.93 -1.26 -24.63
CA LEU A 127 -14.61 -2.10 -25.62
C LEU A 127 -13.92 -3.46 -25.90
N PRO A 128 -14.68 -4.55 -26.07
CA PRO A 128 -15.80 -4.96 -25.21
C PRO A 128 -15.31 -5.55 -23.87
N TRP A 129 -14.05 -5.99 -23.80
CA TRP A 129 -13.45 -6.66 -22.65
C TRP A 129 -12.18 -5.96 -22.16
N GLN A 130 -12.10 -4.64 -22.34
CA GLN A 130 -10.94 -3.85 -21.91
C GLN A 130 -11.15 -3.27 -20.52
N ASN A 131 -10.06 -3.12 -19.75
CA ASN A 131 -10.07 -2.60 -18.38
C ASN A 131 -11.14 -3.31 -17.52
N LEU A 132 -11.02 -4.64 -17.45
CA LEU A 132 -11.96 -5.50 -16.73
C LEU A 132 -11.68 -5.50 -15.23
N HIS A 133 -12.76 -5.42 -14.46
CA HIS A 133 -12.80 -5.66 -13.03
C HIS A 133 -13.78 -6.80 -12.75
N VAL A 134 -13.28 -7.91 -12.22
CA VAL A 134 -14.11 -9.08 -11.91
C VAL A 134 -14.09 -9.32 -10.40
N ASP A 135 -15.27 -9.29 -9.79
CA ASP A 135 -15.50 -9.64 -8.39
C ASP A 135 -16.26 -10.98 -8.35
N ALA A 136 -15.53 -12.06 -8.06
CA ALA A 136 -16.07 -13.41 -8.00
C ALA A 136 -15.96 -13.94 -6.57
N ARG A 137 -17.10 -14.32 -5.96
CA ARG A 137 -17.11 -15.15 -4.75
C ARG A 137 -17.12 -16.63 -5.15
N CYS A 138 -16.08 -17.10 -5.83
CA CYS A 138 -15.96 -18.51 -6.21
C CYS A 138 -15.43 -19.34 -5.03
N TYR A 139 -16.21 -20.32 -4.58
CA TYR A 139 -15.79 -21.29 -3.56
C TYR A 139 -15.24 -22.55 -4.27
N LEU A 140 -14.01 -22.47 -4.76
CA LEU A 140 -13.27 -23.66 -5.21
C LEU A 140 -12.98 -24.56 -4.00
N ASP A 141 -13.05 -25.88 -4.18
CA ASP A 141 -12.97 -26.86 -3.10
C ASP A 141 -11.61 -26.76 -2.41
N PHE A 142 -11.61 -26.04 -1.31
CA PHE A 142 -10.43 -25.67 -0.57
C PHE A 142 -9.74 -26.91 0.00
N ASP A 143 -10.45 -28.00 0.29
CA ASP A 143 -9.87 -29.12 1.04
C ASP A 143 -8.94 -30.01 0.22
N ALA A 144 -9.16 -30.16 -1.10
CA ALA A 144 -8.23 -30.90 -1.97
C ALA A 144 -6.93 -30.12 -2.22
N ILE A 145 -7.05 -28.81 -2.45
CA ILE A 145 -5.93 -27.89 -2.71
C ILE A 145 -5.15 -27.63 -1.41
N LYS A 146 -5.87 -27.41 -0.31
CA LYS A 146 -5.32 -27.26 1.03
C LYS A 146 -4.67 -28.56 1.49
N SER A 147 -5.19 -29.75 1.19
CA SER A 147 -4.48 -31.00 1.53
C SER A 147 -3.16 -31.15 0.77
N TYR A 148 -3.12 -30.78 -0.51
CA TYR A 148 -1.89 -30.82 -1.33
C TYR A 148 -0.87 -29.76 -0.89
N PHE A 149 -1.31 -28.53 -0.61
CA PHE A 149 -0.46 -27.45 -0.11
C PHE A 149 -0.11 -27.58 1.38
N ASP A 150 -0.98 -28.12 2.23
CA ASP A 150 -0.71 -28.42 3.64
C ASP A 150 0.33 -29.55 3.74
N LEU A 151 0.26 -30.57 2.87
CA LEU A 151 1.32 -31.60 2.76
C LEU A 151 2.67 -31.02 2.33
N LEU A 152 2.69 -30.01 1.43
CA LEU A 152 3.91 -29.33 1.00
C LEU A 152 4.42 -28.30 2.02
N THR A 153 3.53 -27.65 2.78
CA THR A 153 3.88 -26.61 3.77
C THR A 153 4.35 -27.17 5.11
N ILE A 154 4.14 -28.46 5.40
CA ILE A 154 4.65 -29.11 6.61
C ILE A 154 6.18 -29.33 6.59
N ARG A 155 6.87 -29.19 5.45
CA ARG A 155 8.32 -29.54 5.37
C ARG A 155 9.31 -28.51 4.81
N ASP A 156 8.92 -27.37 4.25
CA ASP A 156 9.94 -26.47 3.69
C ASP A 156 9.58 -24.97 3.72
N THR A 157 10.51 -24.15 4.22
CA THR A 157 10.38 -22.70 4.39
C THR A 157 10.95 -21.87 3.22
N SER A 158 11.55 -22.50 2.20
CA SER A 158 12.13 -21.76 1.06
C SER A 158 11.12 -21.57 -0.07
N GLY A 159 10.91 -20.32 -0.49
CA GLY A 159 10.02 -19.98 -1.62
C GLY A 159 10.47 -20.60 -2.96
N GLU A 160 11.75 -20.94 -3.09
CA GLU A 160 12.35 -21.48 -4.31
C GLU A 160 11.92 -22.93 -4.61
N LYS A 161 11.84 -23.81 -3.60
CA LYS A 161 11.35 -25.18 -3.80
C LYS A 161 9.86 -25.23 -4.11
N MET A 162 9.08 -24.36 -3.45
CA MET A 162 7.65 -24.24 -3.71
C MET A 162 7.40 -23.68 -5.12
N LEU A 163 8.24 -22.75 -5.59
CA LEU A 163 8.24 -22.29 -6.98
C LEU A 163 8.58 -23.41 -7.96
N ASN A 164 9.62 -24.22 -7.69
CA ASN A 164 9.98 -25.33 -8.57
C ASN A 164 8.89 -26.42 -8.64
N HIS A 165 8.17 -26.67 -7.54
CA HIS A 165 7.01 -27.54 -7.55
C HIS A 165 5.86 -26.95 -8.37
N LEU A 166 5.57 -25.65 -8.22
CA LEU A 166 4.58 -24.95 -9.04
C LEU A 166 4.94 -25.04 -10.53
N ILE A 167 6.21 -24.83 -10.88
CA ILE A 167 6.72 -24.94 -12.25
C ILE A 167 6.55 -26.37 -12.76
N SER A 168 7.00 -27.39 -12.01
CA SER A 168 6.84 -28.79 -12.42
C SER A 168 5.37 -29.17 -12.61
N TRP A 169 4.50 -28.70 -11.72
CA TRP A 169 3.07 -28.97 -11.77
C TRP A 169 2.41 -28.31 -13.00
N TRP A 170 2.81 -27.07 -13.31
CA TRP A 170 2.43 -26.33 -14.51
C TRP A 170 2.95 -26.97 -15.80
N GLU A 171 4.21 -27.44 -15.82
CA GLU A 171 4.84 -28.11 -16.96
C GLU A 171 4.24 -29.48 -17.24
N ASN A 172 3.82 -30.20 -16.19
CA ASN A 172 3.18 -31.51 -16.29
C ASN A 172 1.69 -31.43 -16.63
N GLY A 173 1.13 -30.22 -16.81
CA GLY A 173 -0.20 -30.01 -17.37
C GLY A 173 -1.36 -30.41 -16.46
N GLN A 174 -1.16 -30.51 -15.15
CA GLN A 174 -2.29 -30.63 -14.23
C GLN A 174 -3.00 -29.27 -14.14
N ASP A 175 -4.31 -29.28 -14.37
CA ASP A 175 -5.26 -28.16 -14.36
C ASP A 175 -4.64 -26.72 -14.26
N PRO A 176 -4.54 -26.00 -15.39
CA PRO A 176 -4.00 -24.65 -15.43
C PRO A 176 -4.64 -23.63 -14.47
N ALA A 177 -5.90 -23.81 -14.06
CA ALA A 177 -6.55 -22.88 -13.14
C ALA A 177 -6.16 -23.08 -11.69
N LEU A 178 -5.98 -24.33 -11.28
CA LEU A 178 -5.40 -24.65 -9.99
C LEU A 178 -3.94 -24.17 -9.92
N GLY A 179 -3.20 -24.22 -11.02
CA GLY A 179 -1.84 -23.67 -11.13
C GLY A 179 -1.80 -22.15 -11.01
N TRP A 180 -2.80 -21.49 -11.58
CA TRP A 180 -2.99 -20.05 -11.47
C TRP A 180 -3.38 -19.60 -10.05
N TYR A 181 -4.33 -20.27 -9.40
CA TYR A 181 -4.70 -19.97 -8.01
C TYR A 181 -3.54 -20.25 -7.04
N ALA A 182 -2.80 -21.33 -7.28
CA ALA A 182 -1.60 -21.66 -6.54
C ALA A 182 -0.51 -20.60 -6.72
N ALA A 183 -0.31 -20.08 -7.94
CA ALA A 183 0.58 -18.97 -8.22
C ALA A 183 0.12 -17.65 -7.54
N TYR A 184 -1.19 -17.35 -7.53
CA TYR A 184 -1.76 -16.22 -6.82
C TYR A 184 -1.48 -16.27 -5.31
N ARG A 185 -1.72 -17.41 -4.66
CA ARG A 185 -1.43 -17.62 -3.23
C ARG A 185 0.07 -17.59 -2.95
N PHE A 186 0.87 -18.17 -3.83
CA PHE A 186 2.33 -18.13 -3.76
C PHE A 186 2.85 -16.69 -3.79
N LEU A 187 2.36 -15.85 -4.71
CA LEU A 187 2.77 -14.43 -4.80
C LEU A 187 2.30 -13.60 -3.60
N ASN A 188 1.13 -13.89 -3.03
CA ASN A 188 0.69 -13.26 -1.79
C ASN A 188 1.60 -13.59 -0.60
N ARG A 189 2.20 -14.80 -0.58
CA ARG A 189 3.12 -15.23 0.48
C ARG A 189 4.57 -14.81 0.22
N PHE A 190 4.99 -14.85 -1.03
CA PHE A 190 6.36 -14.59 -1.48
C PHE A 190 6.38 -13.55 -2.62
N PRO A 191 6.10 -12.27 -2.32
CA PRO A 191 5.97 -11.23 -3.32
C PRO A 191 7.25 -10.96 -4.13
N GLY A 192 8.42 -11.43 -3.66
CA GLY A 192 9.71 -11.29 -4.36
C GLY A 192 9.87 -12.11 -5.63
N TYR A 193 9.02 -13.11 -5.87
CA TYR A 193 9.10 -14.02 -7.02
C TYR A 193 8.14 -13.65 -8.17
N GLN A 194 7.72 -12.39 -8.21
CA GLN A 194 6.73 -11.91 -9.17
C GLN A 194 7.21 -12.08 -10.60
N LYS A 195 8.51 -11.87 -10.87
CA LYS A 195 9.11 -11.96 -12.21
C LYS A 195 9.09 -13.38 -12.75
N GLU A 196 9.40 -14.34 -11.90
CA GLU A 196 9.42 -15.77 -12.20
C GLU A 196 8.02 -16.28 -12.51
N VAL A 197 7.02 -15.93 -11.70
CA VAL A 197 5.62 -16.32 -11.95
C VAL A 197 5.06 -15.65 -13.20
N THR A 198 5.35 -14.36 -13.43
CA THR A 198 4.86 -13.66 -14.65
C THR A 198 5.48 -14.17 -15.94
N ARG A 199 6.67 -14.78 -15.92
CA ARG A 199 7.26 -15.41 -17.12
C ARG A 199 6.35 -16.53 -17.67
N PHE A 200 5.58 -17.17 -16.81
CA PHE A 200 4.70 -18.27 -17.20
C PHE A 200 3.27 -17.80 -17.48
N SER A 201 2.88 -16.59 -17.05
CA SER A 201 1.58 -16.01 -17.37
C SER A 201 1.44 -15.63 -18.85
N ASP A 202 2.54 -15.49 -19.60
CA ASP A 202 2.51 -15.18 -21.04
C ASP A 202 1.76 -16.24 -21.87
N ARG A 203 1.52 -17.44 -21.31
CA ARG A 203 0.72 -18.51 -21.93
C ARG A 203 -0.79 -18.42 -21.66
N LEU A 204 -1.23 -17.48 -20.81
CA LEU A 204 -2.63 -17.30 -20.43
C LEU A 204 -3.29 -16.13 -21.20
N PRO A 205 -4.60 -16.21 -21.51
CA PRO A 205 -5.36 -15.09 -22.07
C PRO A 205 -5.22 -13.78 -21.27
N ARG A 206 -5.15 -12.64 -21.97
CA ARG A 206 -4.82 -11.32 -21.36
C ARG A 206 -5.84 -10.86 -20.32
N HIS A 207 -7.11 -11.23 -20.47
CA HIS A 207 -8.15 -10.87 -19.50
C HIS A 207 -7.97 -11.59 -18.16
N LEU A 208 -7.24 -12.71 -18.11
CA LEU A 208 -6.93 -13.39 -16.83
C LEU A 208 -5.94 -12.59 -15.96
N TYR A 209 -5.24 -11.59 -16.53
CA TYR A 209 -4.41 -10.65 -15.78
C TYR A 209 -5.25 -9.71 -14.91
N ALA A 210 -6.55 -9.52 -15.20
CA ALA A 210 -7.45 -8.72 -14.35
C ALA A 210 -7.64 -9.33 -12.96
N PHE A 211 -7.39 -10.64 -12.81
CA PHE A 211 -7.44 -11.34 -11.54
C PHE A 211 -6.10 -11.31 -10.77
N LEU A 212 -5.03 -10.69 -11.33
CA LEU A 212 -3.78 -10.47 -10.60
C LEU A 212 -4.01 -9.45 -9.48
N PRO A 213 -3.43 -9.65 -8.29
CA PRO A 213 -3.43 -8.59 -7.28
C PRO A 213 -2.72 -7.38 -7.89
N ALA A 214 -3.39 -6.22 -7.86
CA ALA A 214 -2.82 -4.97 -8.33
C ALA A 214 -1.38 -4.85 -7.82
N ARG A 215 -0.44 -4.40 -8.67
CA ARG A 215 0.94 -4.12 -8.26
C ARG A 215 0.89 -3.23 -7.01
N ILE A 216 0.99 -3.81 -5.81
CA ILE A 216 1.09 -3.07 -4.57
C ILE A 216 2.44 -2.42 -4.65
N ALA A 217 2.40 -1.17 -5.06
CA ALA A 217 3.58 -0.50 -5.51
C ALA A 217 4.47 -0.26 -4.29
N TRP A 218 5.62 -0.94 -4.27
CA TRP A 218 6.55 -1.00 -3.14
C TRP A 218 6.92 0.39 -2.60
N TRP A 219 6.82 1.42 -3.43
CA TRP A 219 6.96 2.82 -3.05
C TRP A 219 6.01 3.27 -1.93
N ARG A 220 4.83 2.64 -1.77
CA ARG A 220 3.90 2.92 -0.67
C ARG A 220 4.49 2.55 0.69
N TYR A 221 5.21 1.43 0.78
CA TYR A 221 5.93 1.04 2.01
C TYR A 221 7.15 1.93 2.25
N VAL A 222 7.84 2.35 1.18
CA VAL A 222 8.95 3.31 1.26
C VAL A 222 8.48 4.67 1.81
N LEU A 223 7.35 5.19 1.32
CA LEU A 223 6.74 6.42 1.85
C LEU A 223 6.36 6.28 3.34
N LEU A 224 5.77 5.15 3.73
CA LEU A 224 5.40 4.88 5.11
C LEU A 224 6.63 4.85 6.03
N ALA A 225 7.72 4.20 5.58
CA ALA A 225 8.99 4.18 6.31
C ALA A 225 9.61 5.57 6.46
N LEU A 226 9.56 6.41 5.42
CA LEU A 226 10.04 7.79 5.48
C LEU A 226 9.23 8.66 6.46
N ILE A 227 7.90 8.49 6.49
CA ILE A 227 7.03 9.19 7.45
C ILE A 227 7.36 8.77 8.89
N VAL A 228 7.56 7.47 9.13
CA VAL A 228 7.94 6.95 10.46
C VAL A 228 9.30 7.49 10.90
N LEU A 229 10.29 7.48 10.01
CA LEU A 229 11.62 8.05 10.28
C LEU A 229 11.56 9.55 10.62
N PHE A 230 10.75 10.32 9.89
CA PHE A 230 10.56 11.75 10.16
C PHE A 230 9.92 11.99 11.53
N LEU A 231 8.88 11.22 11.88
CA LEU A 231 8.21 11.32 13.19
C LEU A 231 9.16 10.95 14.33
N LEU A 232 9.92 9.86 14.21
CA LEU A 232 10.92 9.46 15.19
C LEU A 232 12.02 10.52 15.34
N GLY A 233 12.50 11.08 14.24
CA GLY A 233 13.46 12.19 14.23
C GLY A 233 12.94 13.42 14.96
N SER A 234 11.66 13.78 14.77
CA SER A 234 11.04 14.95 15.41
C SER A 234 10.93 14.80 16.95
N VAL A 235 10.65 13.59 17.44
CA VAL A 235 10.60 13.28 18.88
C VAL A 235 12.00 13.27 19.47
N PHE A 236 12.98 12.71 18.75
CA PHE A 236 14.38 12.70 19.16
C PHE A 236 14.95 14.12 19.23
N TRP A 237 14.60 14.98 18.26
CA TRP A 237 15.00 16.40 18.24
C TRP A 237 14.49 17.14 19.48
N ARG A 238 13.22 16.96 19.86
CA ARG A 238 12.67 17.60 21.07
C ARG A 238 13.31 17.11 22.36
N ARG A 239 13.77 15.85 22.41
CA ARG A 239 14.31 15.24 23.63
C ARG A 239 15.80 15.56 23.85
N PHE A 240 16.58 15.68 22.77
CA PHE A 240 18.03 15.86 22.85
C PHE A 240 18.49 17.31 22.61
N TYR A 241 17.73 18.14 21.88
CA TYR A 241 18.02 19.58 21.80
C TYR A 241 17.43 20.32 23.01
N LYS A 242 17.94 19.99 24.20
CA LYS A 242 17.78 20.82 25.39
C LYS A 242 18.64 22.07 25.17
N ARG A 243 18.06 23.15 24.63
CA ARG A 243 18.71 24.48 24.60
C ARG A 243 19.07 24.82 26.05
N GLU A 244 20.35 24.96 26.36
CA GLU A 244 20.76 25.63 27.60
C GLU A 244 20.09 27.01 27.62
N ASP A 245 19.42 27.31 28.72
CA ASP A 245 18.79 28.62 28.89
C ASP A 245 19.89 29.68 28.86
N PRO A 246 19.85 30.65 27.92
CA PRO A 246 20.89 31.68 27.80
C PRO A 246 21.13 32.42 29.11
N ASN A 247 20.10 32.53 29.97
CA ASN A 247 20.20 33.20 31.26
C ASN A 247 21.04 32.41 32.28
N GLU A 248 20.95 31.08 32.31
CA GLU A 248 21.79 30.25 33.19
C GLU A 248 23.25 30.25 32.75
N ALA A 249 23.50 30.18 31.44
CA ALA A 249 24.85 30.24 30.89
C ALA A 249 25.53 31.60 31.19
N ASN A 250 24.78 32.70 31.06
CA ASN A 250 25.29 34.04 31.38
C ASN A 250 25.51 34.23 32.89
N SER A 251 24.65 33.66 33.74
CA SER A 251 24.82 33.70 35.20
C SER A 251 26.13 33.02 35.61
N ARG A 252 26.41 31.81 35.09
CA ARG A 252 27.66 31.09 35.38
C ARG A 252 28.92 31.86 34.96
N LYS A 253 28.86 32.57 33.83
CA LYS A 253 29.95 33.42 33.36
C LYS A 253 30.20 34.63 34.29
N LEU A 254 29.14 35.20 34.87
CA LEU A 254 29.25 36.27 35.85
C LEU A 254 29.81 35.79 37.18
N ASP A 255 29.40 34.60 37.65
CA ASP A 255 29.90 34.01 38.89
C ASP A 255 31.40 33.69 38.84
N ALA A 256 31.97 33.52 37.64
CA ALA A 256 33.40 33.32 37.43
C ALA A 256 34.27 34.60 37.57
N LEU A 257 33.63 35.77 37.67
CA LEU A 257 34.32 37.04 37.89
C LEU A 257 34.59 37.27 39.37
N THR A 258 35.77 37.79 39.68
CA THR A 258 36.08 38.24 41.04
C THR A 258 35.31 39.51 41.37
N ASN A 259 35.14 39.81 42.66
CA ASN A 259 34.48 41.04 43.13
C ASN A 259 35.08 42.32 42.54
N GLN A 260 36.41 42.35 42.33
CA GLN A 260 37.10 43.50 41.72
C GLN A 260 36.82 43.59 40.21
N GLU A 261 36.82 42.45 39.51
CA GLU A 261 36.46 42.37 38.09
C GLU A 261 34.99 42.76 37.83
N LEU A 262 34.07 42.37 38.72
CA LEU A 262 32.67 42.79 38.68
C LEU A 262 32.50 44.31 38.81
N LYS A 263 33.22 44.95 39.74
CA LYS A 263 33.18 46.41 39.89
C LYS A 263 33.72 47.12 38.65
N ILE A 264 34.83 46.61 38.08
CA ILE A 264 35.39 47.14 36.82
C ILE A 264 34.40 46.96 35.66
N LEU A 265 33.76 45.79 35.54
CA LEU A 265 32.74 45.50 34.52
C LEU A 265 31.56 46.48 34.61
N LYS A 266 31.04 46.73 35.83
CA LYS A 266 29.97 47.72 36.05
C LYS A 266 30.38 49.13 35.59
N GLY A 267 31.61 49.54 35.87
CA GLY A 267 32.14 50.81 35.38
C GLY A 267 32.26 50.88 33.85
N ILE A 268 32.62 49.76 33.20
CA ILE A 268 32.63 49.67 31.72
C ILE A 268 31.22 49.78 31.15
N MET A 269 30.24 49.12 31.78
CA MET A 269 28.82 49.16 31.41
C MET A 269 28.24 50.58 31.55
N ALA A 270 28.65 51.32 32.59
CA ALA A 270 28.32 52.72 32.81
C ALA A 270 29.02 53.70 31.85
N GLY A 271 29.88 53.21 30.95
CA GLY A 271 30.55 54.03 29.94
C GLY A 271 31.88 54.63 30.35
N LYS A 272 32.40 54.36 31.55
CA LYS A 272 33.62 54.99 32.08
C LYS A 272 34.88 54.65 31.27
N SER A 273 35.68 55.64 30.90
CA SER A 273 36.94 55.40 30.16
C SER A 273 37.96 54.61 30.99
N ASN A 274 38.97 53.99 30.34
CA ASN A 274 40.02 53.27 31.08
C ASN A 274 40.81 54.19 32.02
N LYS A 275 40.88 55.48 31.72
CA LYS A 275 41.52 56.49 32.58
C LYS A 275 40.65 56.78 33.81
N GLU A 276 39.34 56.94 33.63
CA GLU A 276 38.40 57.12 34.75
C GLU A 276 38.38 55.91 35.69
N LEU A 277 38.37 54.70 35.13
CA LEU A 277 38.47 53.47 35.93
C LEU A 277 39.80 53.40 36.69
N ALA A 278 40.92 53.75 36.04
CA ALA A 278 42.22 53.77 36.71
C ALA A 278 42.24 54.74 37.91
N SER A 279 41.65 55.92 37.76
CA SER A 279 41.50 56.90 38.83
C SER A 279 40.58 56.41 39.96
N GLU A 280 39.45 55.78 39.63
CA GLU A 280 38.46 55.29 40.61
C GLU A 280 38.97 54.11 41.44
N PHE A 281 39.76 53.22 40.83
CA PHE A 281 40.35 52.06 41.50
C PHE A 281 41.76 52.34 42.07
N PHE A 282 42.27 53.57 41.95
CA PHE A 282 43.61 53.99 42.38
C PHE A 282 44.75 53.08 41.86
N ILE A 283 44.68 52.70 40.58
CA ILE A 283 45.67 51.83 39.92
C ILE A 283 46.08 52.37 38.56
N GLU A 284 47.18 51.87 38.00
CA GLU A 284 47.63 52.28 36.67
C GLU A 284 46.67 51.85 35.54
N VAL A 285 46.65 52.64 34.47
CA VAL A 285 45.88 52.34 33.24
C VAL A 285 46.32 51.01 32.60
N SER A 286 47.61 50.67 32.71
CA SER A 286 48.19 49.38 32.29
C SER A 286 47.54 48.20 33.02
N THR A 287 47.38 48.31 34.33
CA THR A 287 46.75 47.31 35.20
C THR A 287 45.26 47.18 34.89
N ILE A 288 44.55 48.30 34.67
CA ILE A 288 43.14 48.27 34.22
C ILE A 288 42.99 47.52 32.89
N LYS A 289 43.85 47.77 31.90
CA LYS A 289 43.81 47.04 30.62
C LYS A 289 43.97 45.53 30.82
N SER A 290 44.84 45.12 31.74
CA SER A 290 45.02 43.71 32.09
C SER A 290 43.78 43.10 32.75
N HIS A 291 43.12 43.81 33.67
CA HIS A 291 41.85 43.36 34.25
C HIS A 291 40.75 43.26 33.19
N ILE A 292 40.64 44.23 32.29
CA ILE A 292 39.67 44.22 31.18
C ILE A 292 39.88 43.01 30.26
N ASN A 293 41.14 42.71 29.91
CA ASN A 293 41.44 41.54 29.08
C ASN A 293 41.04 40.22 29.76
N ARG A 294 41.27 40.09 31.08
CA ARG A 294 40.84 38.91 31.84
C ARG A 294 39.31 38.79 31.90
N ILE A 295 38.60 39.90 32.10
CA ILE A 295 37.14 39.94 32.05
C ILE A 295 36.63 39.49 30.67
N TYR A 296 37.23 40.00 29.59
CA TYR A 296 36.86 39.64 28.22
C TYR A 296 37.08 38.15 27.94
N GLN A 297 38.18 37.59 28.41
CA GLN A 297 38.44 36.15 28.31
C GLN A 297 37.42 35.33 29.09
N LYS A 298 37.11 35.70 30.34
CA LYS A 298 36.16 34.98 31.20
C LYS A 298 34.71 35.05 30.68
N LEU A 299 34.32 36.17 30.09
CA LEU A 299 32.98 36.37 29.54
C LEU A 299 32.87 35.93 28.06
N GLU A 300 33.98 35.55 27.42
CA GLU A 300 34.09 35.24 25.99
C GLU A 300 33.68 36.41 25.08
N ILE A 301 33.99 37.63 25.50
CA ILE A 301 33.65 38.87 24.80
C ILE A 301 34.89 39.41 24.10
N LYS A 302 34.76 39.88 22.86
CA LYS A 302 35.90 40.35 22.05
C LYS A 302 36.05 41.87 22.04
N SER A 303 35.00 42.61 22.40
CA SER A 303 35.02 44.05 22.27
C SER A 303 34.21 44.78 23.36
N ARG A 304 34.62 46.02 23.63
CA ARG A 304 33.88 46.91 24.54
C ARG A 304 32.44 47.17 24.08
N LYS A 305 32.17 47.06 22.77
CA LYS A 305 30.84 47.19 22.19
C LYS A 305 29.97 45.97 22.56
N GLU A 306 30.52 44.77 22.47
CA GLU A 306 29.85 43.53 22.90
C GLU A 306 29.58 43.51 24.40
N VAL A 307 30.45 44.08 25.25
CA VAL A 307 30.15 44.23 26.70
C VAL A 307 28.88 45.02 26.94
N ARG A 308 28.64 46.10 26.17
CA ARG A 308 27.40 46.89 26.29
C ARG A 308 26.18 46.14 25.77
N GLN A 309 26.35 45.21 24.83
CA GLN A 309 25.28 44.34 24.37
C GLN A 309 24.99 43.24 25.39
N PHE A 310 26.03 42.66 25.98
CA PHE A 310 25.95 41.70 27.08
C PHE A 310 25.26 42.31 28.31
N ALA A 311 25.51 43.58 28.60
CA ALA A 311 24.84 44.31 29.68
C ALA A 311 23.31 44.34 29.55
N ARG A 312 22.75 44.32 28.33
CA ARG A 312 21.30 44.41 28.08
C ARG A 312 20.55 43.09 28.35
N ILE A 313 21.28 41.99 28.48
CA ILE A 313 20.72 40.64 28.70
C ILE A 313 20.98 40.14 30.13
N LEU A 314 21.46 41.01 31.02
CA LEU A 314 21.73 40.68 32.43
C LEU A 314 20.49 40.92 33.31
N PRO A 315 20.40 40.25 34.48
CA PRO A 315 19.34 40.51 35.46
C PRO A 315 19.35 41.98 35.93
N GLU A 316 18.17 42.53 36.24
CA GLU A 316 18.02 43.95 36.62
C GLU A 316 18.91 44.38 37.79
N SER A 317 19.22 43.47 38.71
CA SER A 317 20.10 43.70 39.87
C SER A 317 21.56 44.05 39.50
N MET A 318 21.95 43.91 38.23
CA MET A 318 23.31 44.21 37.74
C MET A 318 23.39 45.47 36.86
N HIS A 319 22.27 46.14 36.57
CA HIS A 319 22.33 47.40 35.83
C HIS A 319 22.97 48.52 36.67
N PRO A 320 23.79 49.39 36.06
CA PRO A 320 24.29 50.58 36.74
C PRO A 320 23.09 51.50 37.07
N SER A 321 22.97 51.84 38.34
CA SER A 321 21.98 52.78 38.89
C SER A 321 22.22 54.21 38.44
#